data_AF-A0A519CU57-F1
#
_entry.id   AF-A0A519CU57-F1
#
_cell.length_a   1.000
_cell.length_b   1.000
_cell.length_c   1.000
_cell.angle_alpha   90.00
_cell.angle_beta   90.00
_cell.angle_gamma   90.00
#
_symmetry.space_group_name_H-M   'P 1'
#
loop_
_entity.id
_entity.type
_entity.pdbx_description
1 polymer ?
#
loop_
_entity_poly.entity_id
_entity_poly.type
_entity_poly.pdbx_seq_one_letter_code
_entity_poly.pdbx_strand_id
1 'polypeptide(L)'
;MVSFKAPIEVWCEEYWGQTPEEISEWVADEEISQVFIKLARGVLIVDFAIGEEGELTCQEHLHIPLDRWNPGSIQVHRTHEGLVRFRHRQSEILLSARLRAPEWGKALLEEWLMSQRGDSLRPKEKSARIAAIKRSKLSIERNLKSASLDSSITDLELAKIRITSAESQMEGRNKA
;
A
#
# COMPACT_ATOMS: atom_id res chain seq x y z
N MET A 1 -11.29 -25.30 -8.79
CA MET A 1 -11.41 -24.00 -8.09
C MET A 1 -12.83 -23.54 -8.32
N VAL A 2 -13.67 -23.65 -7.29
CA VAL A 2 -15.08 -23.24 -7.37
C VAL A 2 -15.09 -21.72 -7.33
N SER A 3 -15.65 -21.06 -8.35
CA SER A 3 -15.74 -19.60 -8.38
C SER A 3 -17.09 -19.17 -7.85
N PHE A 4 -17.08 -18.41 -6.76
CA PHE A 4 -18.28 -17.87 -6.11
C PHE A 4 -18.67 -16.48 -6.64
N LYS A 5 -18.07 -16.06 -7.75
CA LYS A 5 -18.19 -14.70 -8.27
C LYS A 5 -19.64 -14.27 -8.52
N ALA A 6 -20.42 -15.07 -9.24
CA ALA A 6 -21.81 -14.71 -9.59
C ALA A 6 -22.73 -14.63 -8.35
N PRO A 7 -22.70 -15.59 -7.41
CA PRO A 7 -23.40 -15.43 -6.13
C PRO A 7 -22.99 -14.19 -5.33
N ILE A 8 -21.69 -13.82 -5.33
CA ILE A 8 -21.21 -12.60 -4.65
C ILE A 8 -21.71 -11.33 -5.36
N GLU A 9 -21.79 -11.32 -6.69
CA GLU A 9 -22.37 -10.21 -7.46
C GLU A 9 -23.84 -9.99 -7.10
N VAL A 10 -24.64 -11.07 -7.04
CA VAL A 10 -26.05 -11.02 -6.61
C VAL A 10 -26.17 -10.49 -5.19
N TRP A 11 -25.35 -11.01 -4.26
CA TRP A 11 -25.34 -10.52 -2.88
C TRP A 11 -24.99 -9.02 -2.79
N CYS A 12 -24.02 -8.55 -3.57
CA CYS A 12 -23.68 -7.13 -3.63
C CYS A 12 -24.83 -6.27 -4.17
N GLU A 13 -25.52 -6.71 -5.21
CA GLU A 13 -26.68 -6.00 -5.74
C GLU A 13 -27.82 -5.93 -4.70
N GLU A 14 -28.12 -7.04 -4.02
CA GLU A 14 -29.20 -7.12 -3.04
C GLU A 14 -28.93 -6.31 -1.77
N TYR A 15 -27.72 -6.40 -1.21
CA TYR A 15 -27.39 -5.79 0.10
C TYR A 15 -26.76 -4.39 -0.02
N TRP A 16 -26.08 -4.10 -1.12
CA TRP A 16 -25.36 -2.83 -1.33
C TRP A 16 -25.94 -1.98 -2.46
N GLY A 17 -26.92 -2.49 -3.21
CA GLY A 17 -27.58 -1.76 -4.29
C GLY A 17 -26.65 -1.43 -5.46
N GLN A 18 -25.53 -2.13 -5.60
CA GLN A 18 -24.55 -1.90 -6.66
C GLN A 18 -23.81 -3.19 -7.02
N THR A 19 -23.40 -3.27 -8.29
CA THR A 19 -22.49 -4.31 -8.75
C THR A 19 -21.06 -4.02 -8.29
N PRO A 20 -20.30 -5.06 -7.95
CA PRO A 20 -18.89 -4.90 -7.63
C PRO A 20 -18.10 -4.54 -8.89
N GLU A 21 -17.21 -3.54 -8.79
CA GLU A 21 -16.28 -3.19 -9.87
C GLU A 21 -15.21 -4.26 -10.05
N GLU A 22 -14.78 -4.87 -8.93
CA GLU A 22 -13.75 -5.89 -8.89
C GLU A 22 -13.97 -6.79 -7.67
N ILE A 23 -13.66 -8.08 -7.80
CA ILE A 23 -13.72 -9.05 -6.72
C ILE A 23 -12.38 -9.78 -6.69
N SER A 24 -11.78 -9.87 -5.50
CA SER A 24 -10.53 -10.58 -5.29
C SER A 24 -10.69 -11.58 -4.15
N GLU A 25 -10.50 -12.86 -4.47
CA GLU A 25 -10.60 -13.94 -3.50
C GLU A 25 -9.40 -13.91 -2.55
N TRP A 26 -9.66 -13.89 -1.24
CA TRP A 26 -8.66 -14.07 -0.19
C TRP A 26 -8.44 -15.57 0.09
N VAL A 27 -9.53 -16.27 0.38
CA VAL A 27 -9.60 -17.73 0.56
C VAL A 27 -10.91 -18.22 -0.05
N ALA A 28 -10.88 -19.33 -0.77
CA ALA A 28 -12.07 -20.02 -1.25
C ALA A 28 -11.83 -21.52 -1.18
N ASP A 29 -12.63 -22.21 -0.37
CA ASP A 29 -12.68 -23.68 -0.29
C ASP A 29 -14.15 -24.16 -0.29
N GLU A 30 -14.40 -25.37 0.19
CA GLU A 30 -15.74 -25.97 0.19
C GLU A 30 -16.64 -25.45 1.33
N GLU A 31 -16.05 -24.84 2.36
CA GLU A 31 -16.76 -24.40 3.57
C GLU A 31 -16.79 -22.87 3.71
N ILE A 32 -15.75 -22.18 3.23
CA ILE A 32 -15.63 -20.72 3.36
C ILE A 32 -15.25 -20.04 2.05
N SER A 33 -15.79 -18.84 1.86
CA SER A 33 -15.38 -17.91 0.82
C SER A 33 -15.14 -16.52 1.41
N GLN A 34 -13.87 -16.16 1.51
CA GLN A 34 -13.42 -14.86 2.02
C GLN A 34 -12.94 -14.02 0.85
N VAL A 35 -13.50 -12.82 0.69
CA VAL A 35 -13.25 -11.99 -0.49
C VAL A 35 -13.08 -10.52 -0.14
N PHE A 36 -12.34 -9.83 -1.00
CA PHE A 36 -12.31 -8.39 -1.10
C PHE A 36 -13.14 -7.94 -2.28
N ILE A 37 -13.94 -6.90 -2.07
CA ILE A 37 -14.86 -6.38 -3.10
C ILE A 37 -14.59 -4.89 -3.27
N LYS A 38 -14.38 -4.46 -4.51
CA LYS A 38 -14.30 -3.06 -4.88
C LYS A 38 -15.69 -2.56 -5.23
N LEU A 39 -16.16 -1.55 -4.51
CA LEU A 39 -17.42 -0.84 -4.80
C LEU A 39 -17.13 0.47 -5.54
N ALA A 40 -18.15 1.20 -5.97
CA ALA A 40 -17.95 2.49 -6.64
C ALA A 40 -17.31 3.56 -5.71
N ARG A 41 -17.59 3.51 -4.40
CA ARG A 41 -17.12 4.50 -3.41
C ARG A 41 -16.59 3.88 -2.12
N GLY A 42 -15.88 2.78 -2.24
CA GLY A 42 -15.27 2.11 -1.09
C GLY A 42 -14.85 0.69 -1.42
N VAL A 43 -14.53 -0.06 -0.38
CA VAL A 43 -14.18 -1.47 -0.47
C VAL A 43 -14.85 -2.25 0.65
N LEU A 44 -15.15 -3.51 0.40
CA LEU A 44 -15.64 -4.47 1.39
C LEU A 44 -14.62 -5.59 1.58
N ILE A 45 -14.58 -6.08 2.80
CA ILE A 45 -14.01 -7.38 3.15
C ILE A 45 -15.18 -8.22 3.65
N VAL A 46 -15.39 -9.40 3.09
CA VAL A 46 -16.54 -10.24 3.45
C VAL A 46 -16.08 -11.66 3.74
N ASP A 47 -16.63 -12.23 4.80
CA ASP A 47 -16.50 -13.63 5.18
C ASP A 47 -17.82 -14.35 4.92
N PHE A 48 -17.85 -15.21 3.91
CA PHE A 48 -18.99 -16.06 3.59
C PHE A 48 -18.75 -17.48 4.09
N ALA A 49 -19.79 -18.07 4.68
CA ALA A 49 -19.89 -19.51 4.87
C ALA A 49 -20.66 -20.13 3.70
N ILE A 50 -20.23 -21.29 3.25
CA ILE A 50 -20.87 -22.08 2.21
C ILE A 50 -21.69 -23.18 2.89
N GLY A 51 -23.01 -23.16 2.68
CA GLY A 51 -23.91 -24.20 3.19
C GLY A 51 -23.81 -25.50 2.37
N GLU A 52 -24.45 -26.57 2.86
CA GLU A 52 -24.42 -27.90 2.23
C GLU A 52 -24.98 -27.90 0.79
N GLU A 53 -25.90 -26.98 0.48
CA GLU A 53 -26.47 -26.80 -0.86
C GLU A 53 -25.65 -25.84 -1.75
N GLY A 54 -24.50 -25.35 -1.28
CA GLY A 54 -23.65 -24.39 -1.99
C GLY A 54 -24.13 -22.92 -1.86
N GLU A 55 -25.05 -22.66 -0.95
CA GLU A 55 -25.56 -21.31 -0.65
C GLU A 55 -24.52 -20.47 0.10
N LEU A 56 -24.32 -19.22 -0.34
CA LEU A 56 -23.44 -18.28 0.35
C LEU A 56 -24.20 -17.53 1.44
N THR A 57 -23.73 -17.66 2.68
CA THR A 57 -24.24 -16.90 3.82
C THR A 57 -23.16 -15.95 4.33
N CYS A 58 -23.42 -14.64 4.31
CA CYS A 58 -22.52 -13.64 4.90
C CYS A 58 -22.47 -13.80 6.42
N GLN A 59 -21.31 -14.16 6.97
CA GLN A 59 -21.09 -14.25 8.41
C GLN A 59 -20.68 -12.90 8.99
N GLU A 60 -19.69 -12.26 8.35
CA GLU A 60 -19.16 -10.97 8.78
C GLU A 60 -18.72 -10.15 7.57
N HIS A 61 -18.79 -8.83 7.68
CA HIS A 61 -18.23 -7.93 6.68
C HIS A 61 -17.63 -6.68 7.33
N LEU A 62 -16.58 -6.15 6.70
CA LEU A 62 -15.98 -4.87 7.03
C LEU A 62 -16.09 -3.94 5.82
N HIS A 63 -16.84 -2.86 5.97
CA HIS A 63 -16.95 -1.81 4.97
C HIS A 63 -16.02 -0.64 5.26
N ILE A 64 -15.22 -0.27 4.26
CA ILE A 64 -14.31 0.87 4.32
C ILE A 64 -14.74 1.86 3.22
N PRO A 65 -15.58 2.85 3.54
CA PRO A 65 -16.04 3.81 2.56
C PRO A 65 -14.96 4.87 2.28
N LEU A 66 -14.88 5.32 1.03
CA LEU A 66 -13.80 6.16 0.52
C LEU A 66 -13.70 7.51 1.26
N ASP A 67 -14.83 8.09 1.66
CA ASP A 67 -14.90 9.35 2.42
C ASP A 67 -14.38 9.23 3.85
N ARG A 68 -14.37 8.00 4.38
CA ARG A 68 -13.94 7.68 5.74
C ARG A 68 -12.55 7.05 5.78
N TRP A 69 -11.89 6.90 4.65
CA TRP A 69 -10.56 6.30 4.60
C TRP A 69 -9.47 7.35 4.44
N ASN A 70 -8.33 7.10 5.08
CA ASN A 70 -7.08 7.83 4.86
C ASN A 70 -5.97 6.85 4.45
N PRO A 71 -5.01 7.25 3.60
CA PRO A 71 -3.87 6.42 3.26
C PRO A 71 -3.19 5.81 4.50
N GLY A 72 -3.05 4.50 4.51
CA GLY A 72 -2.41 3.75 5.59
C GLY A 72 -3.26 3.58 6.86
N SER A 73 -4.53 4.01 6.84
CA SER A 73 -5.47 3.82 7.96
C SER A 73 -5.94 2.38 8.12
N ILE A 74 -5.73 1.53 7.11
CA ILE A 74 -6.01 0.10 7.20
C ILE A 74 -4.86 -0.57 7.95
N GLN A 75 -5.18 -1.16 9.09
CA GLN A 75 -4.25 -1.94 9.90
C GLN A 75 -4.50 -3.42 9.64
N VAL A 76 -3.42 -4.17 9.42
CA VAL A 76 -3.51 -5.61 9.22
C VAL A 76 -2.41 -6.27 10.03
N HIS A 77 -2.75 -7.30 10.79
CA HIS A 77 -1.77 -8.10 11.54
C HIS A 77 -2.23 -9.55 11.68
N ARG A 78 -1.28 -10.48 11.78
CA ARG A 78 -1.58 -11.86 12.18
C ARG A 78 -1.91 -11.92 13.67
N THR A 79 -2.91 -12.70 14.05
CA THR A 79 -3.24 -12.99 15.45
C THR A 79 -2.38 -14.17 15.93
N HIS A 80 -2.34 -14.37 17.25
CA HIS A 80 -1.66 -15.53 17.85
C HIS A 80 -2.30 -16.87 17.45
N GLU A 81 -3.58 -16.84 17.08
CA GLU A 81 -4.37 -18.00 16.64
C GLU A 81 -4.13 -18.34 15.15
N GLY A 82 -3.29 -17.56 14.45
CA GLY A 82 -3.00 -17.80 13.04
C GLY A 82 -4.07 -17.26 12.09
N LEU A 83 -4.92 -16.34 12.53
CA LEU A 83 -5.84 -15.58 11.67
C LEU A 83 -5.21 -14.25 11.25
N VAL A 84 -5.78 -13.60 10.24
CA VAL A 84 -5.40 -12.26 9.80
C VAL A 84 -6.50 -11.28 10.18
N ARG A 85 -6.19 -10.36 11.09
CA ARG A 85 -7.11 -9.29 11.48
C ARG A 85 -6.94 -8.12 10.54
N PHE A 86 -8.02 -7.73 9.87
CA PHE A 86 -8.14 -6.44 9.19
C PHE A 86 -8.89 -5.47 10.09
N ARG A 87 -8.35 -4.28 10.30
CA ARG A 87 -8.96 -3.24 11.12
C ARG A 87 -8.97 -1.91 10.40
N HIS A 88 -10.10 -1.22 10.47
CA HIS A 88 -10.23 0.16 10.08
C HIS A 88 -11.06 0.91 11.14
N ARG A 89 -10.41 1.86 11.83
CA ARG A 89 -11.00 2.59 12.96
C ARG A 89 -11.46 1.63 14.07
N GLN A 90 -12.76 1.63 14.39
CA GLN A 90 -13.36 0.79 15.43
C GLN A 90 -13.89 -0.55 14.89
N SER A 91 -13.84 -0.77 13.58
CA SER A 91 -14.36 -1.97 12.94
C SER A 91 -13.21 -2.90 12.54
N GLU A 92 -13.41 -4.19 12.73
CA GLU A 92 -12.45 -5.22 12.37
C GLU A 92 -13.15 -6.47 11.83
N ILE A 93 -12.40 -7.32 11.15
CA ILE A 93 -12.82 -8.64 10.66
C ILE A 93 -11.62 -9.59 10.71
N LEU A 94 -11.86 -10.87 10.97
CA LEU A 94 -10.84 -11.91 11.04
C LEU A 94 -10.94 -12.85 9.84
N LEU A 95 -9.86 -12.98 9.08
CA LEU A 95 -9.77 -13.88 7.93
C LEU A 95 -8.78 -15.03 8.17
N SER A 96 -8.95 -16.13 7.46
CA SER A 96 -8.05 -17.29 7.50
C SER A 96 -6.68 -16.96 6.92
N ALA A 97 -5.56 -17.32 7.57
CA ALA A 97 -4.21 -16.98 7.07
C ALA A 97 -3.61 -17.98 6.06
N ARG A 98 -4.43 -18.87 5.49
CA ARG A 98 -3.97 -20.10 4.79
C ARG A 98 -2.98 -19.86 3.64
N LEU A 99 -3.17 -18.81 2.83
CA LEU A 99 -2.48 -18.72 1.52
C LEU A 99 -1.78 -17.38 1.23
N ARG A 100 -2.10 -16.28 1.94
CA ARG A 100 -1.58 -14.95 1.57
C ARG A 100 -0.99 -14.18 2.74
N ALA A 101 0.00 -13.34 2.41
CA ALA A 101 0.59 -12.41 3.35
C ALA A 101 -0.45 -11.31 3.71
N PRO A 102 -0.61 -10.95 4.99
CA PRO A 102 -1.49 -9.86 5.42
C PRO A 102 -1.29 -8.56 4.63
N GLU A 103 -0.04 -8.24 4.32
CA GLU A 103 0.39 -7.03 3.62
C GLU A 103 -0.16 -6.98 2.19
N TRP A 104 -0.36 -8.13 1.55
CA TRP A 104 -0.94 -8.21 0.23
C TRP A 104 -2.39 -7.72 0.24
N GLY A 105 -3.21 -8.20 1.17
CA GLY A 105 -4.60 -7.77 1.30
C GLY A 105 -4.70 -6.28 1.64
N LYS A 106 -3.83 -5.79 2.52
CA LYS A 106 -3.71 -4.36 2.82
C LYS A 106 -3.41 -3.55 1.57
N ALA A 107 -2.38 -3.94 0.81
CA ALA A 107 -1.92 -3.22 -0.36
C ALA A 107 -3.01 -3.14 -1.43
N LEU A 108 -3.73 -4.25 -1.67
CA LEU A 108 -4.84 -4.28 -2.62
C LEU A 108 -5.96 -3.29 -2.24
N LEU A 109 -6.41 -3.32 -0.98
CA LEU A 109 -7.49 -2.44 -0.51
C LEU A 109 -7.08 -0.97 -0.59
N GLU A 110 -5.84 -0.64 -0.20
CA GLU A 110 -5.30 0.72 -0.29
C GLU A 110 -5.16 1.17 -1.76
N GLU A 111 -4.75 0.29 -2.67
CA GLU A 111 -4.67 0.57 -4.12
C GLU A 111 -6.04 0.88 -4.71
N TRP A 112 -7.05 0.05 -4.42
CA TRP A 112 -8.42 0.29 -4.88
C TRP A 112 -8.97 1.63 -4.37
N LEU A 113 -8.82 1.94 -3.09
CA LEU A 113 -9.26 3.21 -2.52
C LEU A 113 -8.48 4.41 -3.11
N MET A 114 -7.18 4.24 -3.39
CA MET A 114 -6.37 5.25 -4.06
C MET A 114 -6.85 5.53 -5.48
N SER A 115 -7.20 4.48 -6.24
CA SER A 115 -7.71 4.61 -7.61
C SER A 115 -9.01 5.39 -7.64
N GLN A 116 -9.97 5.05 -6.76
CA GLN A 116 -11.28 5.70 -6.64
C GLN A 116 -11.16 7.17 -6.21
N ARG A 117 -10.21 7.47 -5.32
CA ARG A 117 -9.89 8.85 -4.93
C ARG A 117 -9.36 9.66 -6.12
N GLY A 118 -8.54 9.05 -6.97
CA GLY A 118 -8.00 9.65 -8.19
C GLY A 118 -9.06 9.96 -9.26
N ASP A 119 -10.09 9.10 -9.38
CA ASP A 119 -11.21 9.32 -10.31
C ASP A 119 -12.20 10.37 -9.81
N SER A 120 -12.34 10.54 -8.48
CA SER A 120 -13.21 11.56 -7.87
C SER A 120 -12.68 13.01 -7.97
N LEU A 121 -11.43 13.23 -8.40
CA LEU A 121 -10.72 14.53 -8.31
C LEU A 121 -10.34 15.22 -9.64
N ARG A 122 -10.91 14.84 -10.79
CA ARG A 122 -10.70 15.59 -12.06
C ARG A 122 -11.73 16.73 -12.18
N PRO A 123 -11.36 18.04 -12.26
CA PRO A 123 -10.30 18.60 -13.13
C PRO A 123 -9.30 19.59 -12.47
N LYS A 124 -9.46 19.99 -11.20
CA LYS A 124 -8.71 21.11 -10.59
C LYS A 124 -7.27 20.77 -10.17
N GLU A 125 -6.92 19.49 -10.10
CA GLU A 125 -5.65 19.04 -9.51
C GLU A 125 -4.52 18.71 -10.49
N LYS A 126 -4.70 18.77 -11.81
CA LYS A 126 -3.55 18.58 -12.71
C LYS A 126 -2.46 19.63 -12.44
N SER A 127 -2.84 20.89 -12.18
CA SER A 127 -1.91 21.96 -11.83
C SER A 127 -1.30 21.78 -10.44
N ALA A 128 -2.08 21.34 -9.45
CA ALA A 128 -1.62 21.10 -8.09
C ALA A 128 -0.67 19.89 -7.99
N ARG A 129 -0.99 18.81 -8.73
CA ARG A 129 -0.14 17.61 -8.85
C ARG A 129 1.14 17.94 -9.64
N ILE A 130 1.07 18.74 -10.71
CA ILE A 130 2.27 19.27 -11.38
C ILE A 130 3.09 20.15 -10.43
N ALA A 131 2.46 20.98 -9.59
CA ALA A 131 3.17 21.81 -8.62
C ALA A 131 3.84 20.98 -7.52
N ALA A 132 3.19 19.92 -7.03
CA ALA A 132 3.77 18.98 -6.08
C ALA A 132 4.95 18.20 -6.68
N ILE A 133 4.80 17.71 -7.92
CA ILE A 133 5.89 17.04 -8.65
C ILE A 133 7.06 18.00 -8.90
N LYS A 134 6.80 19.26 -9.28
CA LYS A 134 7.85 20.28 -9.45
C LYS A 134 8.57 20.59 -8.13
N ARG A 135 7.85 20.66 -7.00
CA ARG A 135 8.47 20.85 -5.67
C ARG A 135 9.30 19.65 -5.24
N SER A 136 8.81 18.43 -5.49
CA SER A 136 9.56 17.20 -5.24
C SER A 136 10.84 17.13 -6.09
N LYS A 137 10.73 17.41 -7.40
CA LYS A 137 11.88 17.52 -8.31
C LYS A 137 12.90 18.55 -7.80
N LEU A 138 12.47 19.73 -7.39
CA LEU A 138 13.35 20.79 -6.88
C LEU A 138 14.05 20.37 -5.57
N SER A 139 13.36 19.62 -4.71
CA SER A 139 13.94 19.07 -3.48
C SER A 139 14.98 17.99 -3.79
N ILE A 140 14.70 17.12 -4.75
CA ILE A 140 15.64 16.08 -5.22
C ILE A 140 16.87 16.75 -5.85
N GLU A 141 16.70 17.78 -6.68
CA GLU A 141 17.81 18.54 -7.27
C GLU A 141 18.66 19.23 -6.20
N ARG A 142 18.04 19.81 -5.16
CA ARG A 142 18.80 20.40 -4.03
C ARG A 142 19.55 19.35 -3.22
N ASN A 143 18.93 18.22 -2.93
CA ASN A 143 19.55 17.12 -2.19
C ASN A 143 20.67 16.44 -3.00
N LEU A 144 20.51 16.31 -4.31
CA LEU A 144 21.54 15.80 -5.20
C LEU A 144 22.70 16.78 -5.30
N LYS A 145 22.41 18.08 -5.38
CA LYS A 145 23.44 19.13 -5.39
C LYS A 145 24.19 19.21 -4.06
N SER A 146 23.51 19.05 -2.92
CA SER A 146 24.19 19.00 -1.61
C SER A 146 25.01 17.72 -1.48
N ALA A 147 24.48 16.55 -1.85
CA ALA A 147 25.24 15.30 -1.83
C ALA A 147 26.48 15.35 -2.73
N SER A 148 26.37 15.96 -3.91
CA SER A 148 27.50 16.19 -4.82
C SER A 148 28.48 17.25 -4.30
N LEU A 149 28.03 18.24 -3.53
CA LEU A 149 28.90 19.25 -2.92
C LEU A 149 29.66 18.64 -1.73
N ASP A 150 28.99 17.87 -0.89
CA ASP A 150 29.57 17.16 0.24
C ASP A 150 30.63 16.17 -0.22
N SER A 151 30.38 15.42 -1.31
CA SER A 151 31.39 14.56 -1.93
C SER A 151 32.57 15.37 -2.45
N SER A 152 32.34 16.51 -3.10
CA SER A 152 33.40 17.39 -3.61
C SER A 152 34.22 18.04 -2.50
N ILE A 153 33.61 18.39 -1.37
CA ILE A 153 34.31 18.92 -0.18
C ILE A 153 35.16 17.83 0.45
N THR A 154 34.62 16.61 0.59
CA THR A 154 35.35 15.45 1.10
C THR A 154 36.56 15.13 0.21
N ASP A 155 36.36 15.13 -1.11
CA ASP A 155 37.44 14.93 -2.08
C ASP A 155 38.49 16.05 -2.01
N LEU A 156 38.07 17.29 -1.76
CA LEU A 156 38.97 18.43 -1.58
C LEU A 156 39.77 18.34 -0.27
N GLU A 157 39.18 17.87 0.83
CA GLU A 157 39.88 17.60 2.08
C GLU A 157 40.88 16.45 1.94
N LEU A 158 40.48 15.36 1.27
CA LEU A 158 41.38 14.26 0.94
C LEU A 158 42.54 14.72 0.05
N ALA A 159 42.28 15.60 -0.92
CA ALA A 159 43.31 16.20 -1.76
C ALA A 159 44.27 17.07 -0.95
N LYS A 160 43.78 17.88 0.01
CA LYS A 160 44.63 18.66 0.92
C LYS A 160 45.52 17.77 1.79
N ILE A 161 44.96 16.71 2.37
CA ILE A 161 45.72 15.74 3.19
C ILE A 161 46.83 15.09 2.35
N ARG A 162 46.54 14.74 1.10
CA ARG A 162 47.54 14.18 0.16
C ARG A 162 48.64 15.19 -0.16
N ILE A 163 48.30 16.46 -0.37
CA ILE A 163 49.28 17.53 -0.62
C ILE A 163 50.19 17.73 0.59
N THR A 164 49.64 17.87 1.80
CA THR A 164 50.42 18.04 3.04
C THR A 164 51.33 16.84 3.32
N SER A 165 50.85 15.63 3.01
CA SER A 165 51.66 14.42 3.14
C SER A 165 52.80 14.37 2.12
N ALA A 166 52.57 14.82 0.89
CA ALA A 166 53.61 14.93 -0.14
C ALA A 166 54.64 16.02 0.18
N GLU A 167 54.21 17.15 0.72
CA GLU A 167 55.08 18.25 1.18
C GLU A 167 56.01 17.78 2.31
N SER A 168 55.49 17.09 3.33
CA SER A 168 56.30 16.55 4.43
C SER A 168 57.29 15.46 3.98
N GLN A 169 56.94 14.63 2.99
CA GLN A 169 57.88 13.67 2.38
C GLN A 169 58.97 14.35 1.56
N MET A 170 58.66 15.46 0.87
CA MET A 170 59.66 16.24 0.14
C MET A 170 60.59 17.00 1.08
N GLU A 171 60.07 17.53 2.19
CA GLU A 171 60.86 18.22 3.21
C GLU A 171 61.77 17.27 4.01
N GLY A 172 61.33 16.01 4.21
CA GLY A 172 62.16 14.94 4.77
C GLY A 172 63.25 14.44 3.82
N ARG A 173 63.03 14.49 2.50
CA ARG A 173 64.04 14.13 1.47
C ARG A 173 65.13 15.19 1.26
N ASN A 174 64.89 16.44 1.62
CA ASN A 174 65.87 17.53 1.53
C ASN A 174 66.82 17.62 2.74
N LYS A 175 66.65 16.75 3.76
CA LYS A 175 67.49 16.70 4.97
C LYS A 175 68.35 15.44 5.08
N ALA A 176 68.41 14.62 4.03
CA ALA A 176 69.31 13.48 3.88
C ALA A 176 70.33 13.76 2.77
#